data_AF-A0A5J4K4X5-F1
#
_entry.id   AF-A0A5J4K4X5-F1
#
_cell.length_a   1.000
_cell.length_b   1.000
_cell.length_c   1.000
_cell.angle_alpha   90.00
_cell.angle_beta   90.00
_cell.angle_gamma   90.00
#
_symmetry.space_group_name_H-M   'P 1'
#
loop_
_entity.id
_entity.type
_entity.pdbx_description
1 polymer ?
#
loop_
_entity_poly.entity_id
_entity_poly.type
_entity_poly.pdbx_seq_one_letter_code
_entity_poly.pdbx_strand_id
1 'polypeptide(L)'
;MNQSPESSLPPNRDQAQPTQPQPPDRIGREGNVEFERLNIDELENIPVVAQALDNQWLPRSLLEPAFQVGEMTSAHKRILRNHVRSEYIRFLIHSEQLILNRAYLYNSSAVTQDYVGRHNPTRLIFKDLLEKAVIVPFLLHERSPADPPQSLPAGQGEAFGVTAAFEQWREICQEVRPRCLRLSWDDQENARRARRLLVHPFASFAKSITQHDLDLWLQDLGLPESAREPFRQRLVEVERFCLDLTAAGKEVTRDALYKEFVVTGPNTAERRYDRRKPFAAELKQLFDLRYNANLPDALGSYLLTPADSLPRISLQELTAPQRLPSITGEEIVQHLKRLAFDLVQQGLNLPSLHLLSLQDVAEIRRMDEWQHYMQQLRTLLAQPQTFADGGAAHVYESYMRLTRKIVHLMQERRQHIRLRVWSPVVVIVFNIAGALLEVTLTNNGLLYSLIGQVAGTLVGETASVVGTLVIRDAAQRRTQQDLSMSIDFMRCRLRSAYQQWREIQRMVRSLPGFQESEASSARLDEADSNLSGSESDARPG
;
A
#
# COMPACT_ATOMS: atom_id res chain seq x y z
N MET A 1 39.81 56.07 -59.44
CA MET A 1 38.46 56.31 -58.87
C MET A 1 37.83 54.96 -58.57
N ASN A 2 37.28 54.84 -57.36
CA ASN A 2 36.51 53.73 -56.77
C ASN A 2 37.26 52.44 -56.38
N GLN A 3 37.83 52.49 -55.18
CA GLN A 3 37.99 51.37 -54.25
C GLN A 3 36.62 51.06 -53.59
N SER A 4 36.24 49.79 -53.52
CA SER A 4 35.14 49.27 -52.71
C SER A 4 35.69 48.77 -51.37
N PRO A 5 35.03 49.04 -50.22
CA PRO A 5 35.56 48.65 -48.92
C PRO A 5 35.10 47.24 -48.49
N GLU A 6 36.05 46.48 -47.95
CA GLU A 6 35.84 45.26 -47.18
C GLU A 6 35.08 45.57 -45.89
N SER A 7 34.00 44.83 -45.64
CA SER A 7 33.26 44.84 -44.38
C SER A 7 33.64 43.60 -43.57
N SER A 8 34.54 43.79 -42.61
CA SER A 8 34.88 42.83 -41.56
C SER A 8 33.90 42.97 -40.39
N LEU A 9 33.01 42.00 -40.23
CA LEU A 9 32.21 41.82 -39.01
C LEU A 9 33.06 41.15 -37.91
N PRO A 10 32.94 41.58 -36.64
CA PRO A 10 33.69 40.99 -35.53
C PRO A 10 33.15 39.60 -35.13
N PRO A 11 33.98 38.73 -34.53
CA PRO A 11 33.56 37.41 -34.12
C PRO A 11 32.61 37.48 -32.92
N ASN A 12 31.51 36.76 -33.06
CA ASN A 12 30.42 36.62 -32.10
C ASN A 12 30.93 35.92 -30.81
N ARG A 13 31.37 36.72 -29.82
CA ARG A 13 31.50 36.28 -28.43
C ARG A 13 30.11 36.34 -27.81
N ASP A 14 29.43 35.20 -27.79
CA ASP A 14 28.44 34.79 -26.78
C ASP A 14 27.69 33.54 -27.28
N GLN A 15 28.40 32.42 -27.35
CA GLN A 15 27.80 31.09 -27.30
C GLN A 15 28.37 30.36 -26.08
N ALA A 16 27.98 30.83 -24.89
CA ALA A 16 28.06 29.99 -23.72
C ALA A 16 27.08 28.82 -23.94
N GLN A 17 27.62 27.66 -24.31
CA GLN A 17 26.88 26.41 -24.26
C GLN A 17 26.24 26.30 -22.87
N PRO A 18 24.94 25.97 -22.74
CA PRO A 18 24.37 25.68 -21.44
C PRO A 18 25.13 24.47 -20.88
N THR A 19 25.96 24.73 -19.86
CA THR A 19 26.68 23.70 -19.12
C THR A 19 25.62 22.74 -18.60
N GLN A 20 25.58 21.53 -19.15
CA GLN A 20 24.77 20.47 -18.55
C GLN A 20 25.21 20.37 -17.08
N PRO A 21 24.29 20.43 -16.11
CA PRO A 21 24.66 20.31 -14.71
C PRO A 21 25.39 18.98 -14.54
N GLN A 22 26.63 19.06 -14.05
CA GLN A 22 27.38 17.85 -13.70
C GLN A 22 26.53 17.05 -12.71
N PRO A 23 26.43 15.72 -12.89
CA PRO A 23 25.72 14.89 -11.93
C PRO A 23 26.33 15.14 -10.55
N PRO A 24 25.51 15.33 -9.50
CA PRO A 24 26.02 15.58 -8.16
C PRO A 24 26.96 14.45 -7.74
N ASP A 25 28.02 14.78 -7.00
CA ASP A 25 28.94 13.77 -6.46
C ASP A 25 28.14 12.64 -5.79
N ARG A 26 28.39 11.40 -6.22
CA ARG A 26 27.69 10.21 -5.74
C ARG A 26 27.85 10.01 -4.23
N ILE A 27 28.94 10.50 -3.65
CA ILE A 27 29.20 10.46 -2.21
C ILE A 27 28.92 11.84 -1.62
N GLY A 28 27.92 11.90 -0.73
CA GLY A 28 27.67 13.05 0.12
C GLY A 28 28.52 13.00 1.39
N ARG A 29 28.89 14.18 1.90
CA ARG A 29 29.65 14.35 3.15
C ARG A 29 29.03 15.45 3.99
N GLU A 30 28.83 15.17 5.27
CA GLU A 30 28.39 16.15 6.28
C GLU A 30 29.19 15.89 7.57
N GLY A 31 30.16 16.75 7.88
CA GLY A 31 31.10 16.50 8.97
C GLY A 31 31.87 15.19 8.80
N ASN A 32 31.72 14.26 9.75
CA ASN A 32 32.33 12.93 9.74
C ASN A 32 31.39 11.82 9.21
N VAL A 33 30.24 12.18 8.63
CA VAL A 33 29.28 11.24 8.04
C VAL A 33 29.45 11.25 6.53
N GLU A 34 29.69 10.07 5.96
CA GLU A 34 29.64 9.84 4.52
C GLU A 34 28.39 9.03 4.18
N PHE A 35 27.75 9.34 3.05
CA PHE A 35 26.58 8.60 2.57
C PHE A 35 26.56 8.56 1.05
N GLU A 36 25.93 7.53 0.49
CA GLU A 36 25.75 7.42 -0.95
C GLU A 36 24.42 8.05 -1.38
N ARG A 37 24.46 8.84 -2.44
CA ARG A 37 23.30 9.51 -3.01
C ARG A 37 22.66 8.62 -4.07
N LEU A 38 21.54 7.99 -3.73
CA LEU A 38 20.72 7.25 -4.70
C LEU A 38 19.72 8.17 -5.37
N ASN A 39 19.54 7.98 -6.67
CA ASN A 39 18.43 8.50 -7.44
C ASN A 39 17.30 7.48 -7.52
N ILE A 40 16.11 7.92 -7.94
CA ILE A 40 14.92 7.07 -8.01
C ILE A 40 15.10 5.91 -9.01
N ASP A 41 15.82 6.15 -10.11
CA ASP A 41 16.15 5.17 -11.15
C ASP A 41 17.19 4.13 -10.72
N GLU A 42 17.80 4.31 -9.54
CA GLU A 42 18.77 3.36 -8.95
C GLU A 42 18.14 2.46 -7.88
N LEU A 43 16.81 2.53 -7.69
CA LEU A 43 16.08 1.62 -6.80
C LEU A 43 16.02 0.20 -7.38
N GLU A 44 16.02 -0.79 -6.49
CA GLU A 44 15.87 -2.20 -6.88
C GLU A 44 14.44 -2.48 -7.40
N ASN A 45 14.22 -3.70 -7.92
CA ASN A 45 12.96 -4.07 -8.56
C ASN A 45 11.74 -4.03 -7.63
N ILE A 46 11.96 -4.20 -6.31
CA ILE A 46 10.89 -4.28 -5.32
C ILE A 46 11.18 -3.31 -4.15
N PRO A 47 11.11 -1.98 -4.40
CA PRO A 47 11.23 -0.99 -3.35
C PRO A 47 9.87 -0.80 -2.68
N VAL A 48 9.87 -0.76 -1.34
CA VAL A 48 8.66 -0.66 -0.53
C VAL A 48 8.76 0.51 0.43
N VAL A 49 7.66 1.23 0.66
CA VAL A 49 7.54 2.20 1.76
C VAL A 49 6.69 1.63 2.90
N ALA A 50 7.17 1.80 4.12
CA ALA A 50 6.52 1.32 5.34
C ALA A 50 5.51 2.31 5.94
N GLN A 51 4.21 2.11 5.71
CA GLN A 51 3.17 2.93 6.33
C GLN A 51 3.09 2.74 7.86
N ALA A 52 3.27 1.51 8.37
CA ALA A 52 3.11 1.22 9.81
C ALA A 52 4.10 1.97 10.72
N LEU A 53 5.20 2.48 10.16
CA LEU A 53 6.22 3.21 10.92
C LEU A 53 5.88 4.70 11.10
N ASP A 54 4.84 5.19 10.45
CA ASP A 54 4.31 6.52 10.68
C ASP A 54 3.87 6.68 12.14
N ASN A 55 4.39 7.72 12.79
CA ASN A 55 4.05 8.04 14.18
C ASN A 55 2.61 8.52 14.36
N GLN A 56 1.81 8.62 13.30
CA GLN A 56 0.36 8.81 13.37
C GLN A 56 -0.45 7.53 13.12
N TRP A 57 0.16 6.48 12.56
CA TRP A 57 -0.56 5.27 12.22
C TRP A 57 -1.10 4.52 13.45
N LEU A 58 -2.31 3.98 13.31
CA LEU A 58 -2.96 3.08 14.25
C LEU A 58 -3.65 1.93 13.47
N PRO A 59 -3.57 0.69 13.97
CA PRO A 59 -4.35 -0.41 13.42
C PRO A 59 -5.84 -0.22 13.74
N ARG A 60 -6.76 -0.66 12.87
CA ARG A 60 -8.22 -0.44 13.03
C ARG A 60 -8.73 -0.99 14.36
N SER A 61 -8.23 -2.16 14.78
CA SER A 61 -8.55 -2.76 16.08
C SER A 61 -8.19 -1.88 17.29
N LEU A 62 -7.29 -0.90 17.14
CA LEU A 62 -6.95 0.06 18.18
C LEU A 62 -7.56 1.45 17.99
N LEU A 63 -8.19 1.75 16.85
CA LEU A 63 -8.81 3.06 16.63
C LEU A 63 -9.97 3.28 17.61
N GLU A 64 -10.96 2.40 17.59
CA GLU A 64 -12.15 2.52 18.46
C GLU A 64 -11.76 2.61 19.96
N PRO A 65 -10.93 1.70 20.52
CA PRO A 65 -10.48 1.83 21.92
C PRO A 65 -9.74 3.14 22.23
N ALA A 66 -8.88 3.61 21.32
CA ALA A 66 -8.12 4.84 21.55
C ALA A 66 -9.02 6.09 21.49
N PHE A 67 -10.01 6.12 20.59
CA PHE A 67 -10.98 7.22 20.51
C PHE A 67 -11.94 7.24 21.70
N GLN A 68 -12.40 6.08 22.17
CA GLN A 68 -13.27 5.98 23.35
C GLN A 68 -12.61 6.56 24.61
N VAL A 69 -11.32 6.26 24.82
CA VAL A 69 -10.52 6.81 25.93
C VAL A 69 -10.09 8.25 25.66
N GLY A 70 -9.95 8.64 24.39
CA GLY A 70 -9.46 9.95 23.96
C GLY A 70 -7.93 10.08 23.93
N GLU A 71 -7.19 9.00 24.24
CA GLU A 71 -5.73 8.98 24.23
C GLU A 71 -5.14 7.56 24.14
N MET A 72 -3.82 7.50 23.89
CA MET A 72 -3.06 6.25 23.85
C MET A 72 -2.57 5.84 25.24
N THR A 73 -3.29 4.92 25.88
CA THR A 73 -2.86 4.29 27.14
C THR A 73 -1.58 3.46 26.98
N SER A 74 -0.92 3.12 28.08
CA SER A 74 0.26 2.23 28.06
C SER A 74 -0.07 0.84 27.47
N ALA A 75 -1.30 0.35 27.68
CA ALA A 75 -1.77 -0.89 27.07
C ALA A 75 -1.90 -0.76 25.55
N HIS A 76 -2.52 0.33 25.06
CA HIS A 76 -2.62 0.62 23.62
C HIS A 76 -1.23 0.72 22.98
N LYS A 77 -0.30 1.44 23.61
CA LYS A 77 1.08 1.60 23.13
C LYS A 77 1.82 0.26 23.01
N ARG A 78 1.62 -0.66 23.96
CA ARG A 78 2.21 -2.01 23.91
C ARG A 78 1.66 -2.84 22.76
N ILE A 79 0.34 -2.83 22.55
CA ILE A 79 -0.30 -3.56 21.44
C ILE A 79 0.18 -2.96 20.11
N LEU A 80 0.12 -1.63 19.98
CA LEU A 80 0.61 -0.92 18.80
C LEU A 80 2.06 -1.27 18.49
N ARG A 81 2.96 -1.30 19.48
CA ARG A 81 4.36 -1.67 19.28
C ARG A 81 4.50 -3.03 18.62
N ASN A 82 3.69 -4.02 19.03
CA ASN A 82 3.73 -5.36 18.44
C ASN A 82 3.19 -5.35 16.99
N HIS A 83 2.16 -4.55 16.69
CA HIS A 83 1.71 -4.37 15.30
C HIS A 83 2.78 -3.72 14.44
N VAL A 84 3.30 -2.55 14.85
CA VAL A 84 4.35 -1.82 14.13
C VAL A 84 5.58 -2.70 13.91
N ARG A 85 5.99 -3.47 14.93
CA ARG A 85 7.12 -4.39 14.81
C ARG A 85 6.84 -5.56 13.86
N SER A 86 5.65 -6.15 13.92
CA SER A 86 5.28 -7.22 12.98
C SER A 86 5.33 -6.72 11.54
N GLU A 87 4.81 -5.51 11.30
CA GLU A 87 4.79 -4.88 9.97
C GLU A 87 6.19 -4.51 9.48
N TYR A 88 7.03 -3.93 10.34
CA TYR A 88 8.43 -3.65 9.98
C TYR A 88 9.21 -4.91 9.58
N ILE A 89 9.06 -6.01 10.34
CA ILE A 89 9.66 -7.30 9.99
C ILE A 89 9.06 -7.84 8.68
N ARG A 90 7.73 -7.76 8.52
CA ARG A 90 7.02 -8.18 7.31
C ARG A 90 7.58 -7.45 6.09
N PHE A 91 7.76 -6.14 6.17
CA PHE A 91 8.30 -5.34 5.08
C PHE A 91 9.74 -5.75 4.73
N LEU A 92 10.59 -6.01 5.73
CA LEU A 92 11.96 -6.49 5.49
C LEU A 92 12.01 -7.91 4.88
N ILE A 93 11.02 -8.76 5.12
CA ILE A 93 10.96 -10.10 4.52
C ILE A 93 10.39 -10.03 3.10
N HIS A 94 9.42 -9.16 2.82
CA HIS A 94 8.69 -9.14 1.55
C HIS A 94 9.14 -8.06 0.56
N SER A 95 10.28 -7.42 0.79
CA SER A 95 10.87 -6.44 -0.11
C SER A 95 12.36 -6.69 -0.31
N GLU A 96 12.90 -6.22 -1.43
CA GLU A 96 14.35 -6.17 -1.63
C GLU A 96 14.94 -4.96 -0.93
N GLN A 97 14.21 -3.84 -1.01
CA GLN A 97 14.55 -2.57 -0.37
C GLN A 97 13.35 -2.00 0.38
N LEU A 98 13.61 -1.57 1.61
CA LEU A 98 12.67 -0.88 2.48
C LEU A 98 13.07 0.58 2.61
N ILE A 99 12.26 1.45 2.00
CA ILE A 99 12.41 2.90 2.05
C ILE A 99 11.70 3.42 3.29
N LEU A 100 12.46 4.08 4.16
CA LEU A 100 11.95 4.65 5.40
C LEU A 100 12.14 6.15 5.39
N ASN A 101 11.10 6.91 5.73
CA ASN A 101 11.31 8.32 6.10
C ASN A 101 12.36 8.35 7.22
N ARG A 102 13.40 9.15 7.05
CA ARG A 102 14.51 9.27 8.00
C ARG A 102 14.03 9.45 9.45
N ALA A 103 12.96 10.22 9.66
CA ALA A 103 12.39 10.44 10.98
C ALA A 103 11.96 9.14 11.69
N TYR A 104 11.52 8.13 10.95
CA TYR A 104 11.05 6.86 11.52
C TYR A 104 12.20 6.04 12.12
N LEU A 105 13.44 6.25 11.65
CA LEU A 105 14.61 5.52 12.13
C LEU A 105 14.88 5.78 13.61
N TYR A 106 14.63 7.00 14.08
CA TYR A 106 14.84 7.40 15.48
C TYR A 106 13.56 7.68 16.28
N ASN A 107 12.40 7.81 15.63
CA ASN A 107 11.11 8.01 16.32
C ASN A 107 10.32 6.71 16.57
N SER A 108 10.62 5.62 15.85
CA SER A 108 9.91 4.35 16.01
C SER A 108 10.66 3.39 16.93
N SER A 109 10.08 3.08 18.10
CA SER A 109 10.63 2.07 19.02
C SER A 109 10.80 0.68 18.37
N ALA A 110 10.03 0.38 17.32
CA ALA A 110 10.14 -0.87 16.59
C ALA A 110 11.42 -0.95 15.74
N VAL A 111 12.01 0.20 15.37
CA VAL A 111 13.28 0.29 14.62
C VAL A 111 14.44 0.57 15.56
N THR A 112 14.29 1.52 16.49
CA THR A 112 15.39 1.93 17.38
C THR A 112 15.91 0.79 18.25
N GLN A 113 15.04 -0.15 18.66
CA GLN A 113 15.44 -1.33 19.42
C GLN A 113 16.48 -2.21 18.72
N ASP A 114 16.64 -2.11 17.40
CA ASP A 114 17.59 -2.94 16.65
C ASP A 114 19.01 -2.38 16.60
N TYR A 115 19.21 -1.11 16.97
CA TYR A 115 20.53 -0.49 16.92
C TYR A 115 20.90 0.25 18.21
N VAL A 116 19.93 0.57 19.07
CA VAL A 116 20.18 1.21 20.35
C VAL A 116 20.98 0.28 21.26
N GLY A 117 22.04 0.83 21.86
CA GLY A 117 23.01 0.11 22.69
C GLY A 117 24.18 -0.46 21.87
N ARG A 118 25.41 -0.04 22.19
CA ARG A 118 26.63 -0.48 21.46
C ARG A 118 26.87 -2.00 21.50
N HIS A 119 26.40 -2.67 22.56
CA HIS A 119 26.50 -4.13 22.72
C HIS A 119 25.26 -4.89 22.24
N ASN A 120 24.31 -4.22 21.57
CA ASN A 120 23.15 -4.88 21.02
C ASN A 120 23.57 -5.79 19.85
N PRO A 121 23.35 -7.12 19.93
CA PRO A 121 23.77 -8.05 18.89
C PRO A 121 23.09 -7.78 17.53
N THR A 122 21.92 -7.13 17.53
CA THR A 122 21.22 -6.77 16.29
C THR A 122 21.77 -5.52 15.61
N ARG A 123 22.59 -4.70 16.29
CA ARG A 123 23.17 -3.46 15.73
C ARG A 123 24.02 -3.73 14.51
N LEU A 124 24.82 -4.80 14.51
CA LEU A 124 25.66 -5.17 13.37
C LEU A 124 24.82 -5.57 12.15
N ILE A 125 23.71 -6.26 12.37
CA ILE A 125 22.79 -6.61 11.28
C ILE A 125 22.10 -5.35 10.74
N PHE A 126 21.66 -4.45 11.61
CA PHE A 126 21.07 -3.18 11.18
C PHE A 126 22.04 -2.37 10.30
N LYS A 127 23.32 -2.29 10.70
CA LYS A 127 24.40 -1.67 9.91
C LYS A 127 24.55 -2.33 8.54
N ASP A 128 24.61 -3.66 8.49
CA ASP A 128 24.71 -4.43 7.24
C ASP A 128 23.53 -4.17 6.30
N LEU A 129 22.30 -4.08 6.84
CA LEU A 129 21.10 -3.76 6.06
C LEU A 129 21.15 -2.34 5.46
N LEU A 130 21.76 -1.37 6.14
CA LEU A 130 21.95 -0.01 5.60
C LEU A 130 23.02 0.03 4.50
N GLU A 131 24.16 -0.63 4.71
CA GLU A 131 25.26 -0.64 3.73
C GLU A 131 24.89 -1.36 2.43
N LYS A 132 24.07 -2.42 2.55
CA LYS A 132 23.52 -3.16 1.42
C LYS A 132 22.28 -2.50 0.79
N ALA A 133 21.87 -1.34 1.30
CA ALA A 133 20.67 -0.63 0.87
C ALA A 133 19.38 -1.47 0.96
N VAL A 134 19.34 -2.46 1.87
CA VAL A 134 18.08 -3.13 2.23
C VAL A 134 17.18 -2.17 3.01
N ILE A 135 17.76 -1.32 3.86
CA ILE A 135 17.07 -0.18 4.47
C ILE A 135 17.63 1.09 3.82
N VAL A 136 16.74 1.88 3.22
CA VAL A 136 17.10 3.12 2.49
C VAL A 136 16.44 4.31 3.18
N PRO A 137 17.20 5.17 3.88
CA PRO A 137 16.67 6.41 4.43
C PRO A 137 16.25 7.37 3.31
N PHE A 138 14.98 7.78 3.31
CA PHE A 138 14.45 8.85 2.48
C PHE A 138 14.58 10.19 3.21
N LEU A 139 15.26 11.15 2.57
CA LEU A 139 15.50 12.50 3.07
C LEU A 139 14.53 13.46 2.36
N LEU A 140 13.53 13.96 3.09
CA LEU A 140 12.49 14.80 2.50
C LEU A 140 12.98 16.23 2.30
N HIS A 141 13.53 16.81 3.35
CA HIS A 141 14.06 18.18 3.36
C HIS A 141 15.54 18.22 3.76
N GLU A 142 16.03 17.11 4.32
CA GLU A 142 17.39 16.94 4.77
C GLU A 142 18.34 16.74 3.59
N ARG A 143 19.56 17.25 3.74
CA ARG A 143 20.69 17.03 2.83
C ARG A 143 21.52 15.84 3.25
N SER A 144 21.51 15.48 4.53
CA SER A 144 22.25 14.37 5.13
C SER A 144 21.36 13.52 6.03
N PRO A 145 21.59 12.19 6.13
CA PRO A 145 20.90 11.34 7.10
C PRO A 145 21.14 11.76 8.56
N ALA A 146 22.23 12.48 8.82
CA ALA A 146 22.62 12.97 10.14
C ALA A 146 22.18 14.42 10.43
N ASP A 147 21.45 15.06 9.52
CA ASP A 147 20.94 16.43 9.76
C ASP A 147 20.05 16.46 11.01
N PRO A 148 20.20 17.46 11.89
CA PRO A 148 19.38 17.55 13.09
C PRO A 148 17.89 17.61 12.70
N PRO A 149 17.00 16.93 13.45
CA PRO A 149 15.57 17.09 13.24
C PRO A 149 15.21 18.58 13.35
N GLN A 150 14.48 19.11 12.36
CA GLN A 150 13.99 20.48 12.42
C GLN A 150 13.16 20.62 13.69
N SER A 151 13.58 21.56 14.55
CA SER A 151 13.21 21.63 15.96
C SER A 151 11.71 21.52 16.17
N LEU A 152 11.29 20.65 17.11
CA LEU A 152 10.06 20.86 17.86
C LEU A 152 10.06 22.33 18.34
N PRO A 153 8.95 23.08 18.22
CA PRO A 153 8.90 24.47 18.64
C PRO A 153 9.50 24.63 20.04
N ALA A 154 10.43 25.57 20.19
CA ALA A 154 11.11 25.86 21.45
C ALA A 154 10.06 26.03 22.57
N GLY A 155 10.12 25.17 23.59
CA GLY A 155 9.20 25.19 24.73
C GLY A 155 8.15 24.07 24.78
N GLN A 156 8.08 23.17 23.79
CA GLN A 156 7.29 21.93 23.90
C GLN A 156 8.23 20.80 24.33
N GLY A 157 7.92 20.22 25.51
CA GLY A 157 8.81 19.40 26.31
C GLY A 157 9.69 18.43 25.53
N GLU A 158 10.95 18.37 25.94
CA GLU A 158 11.92 17.37 25.54
C GLU A 158 11.26 15.98 25.60
N ALA A 159 10.93 15.42 24.44
CA ALA A 159 10.72 13.98 24.35
C ALA A 159 12.11 13.36 24.53
N PHE A 160 12.50 13.15 25.79
CA PHE A 160 13.81 12.67 26.26
C PHE A 160 14.35 11.42 25.52
N GLY A 161 13.50 10.72 24.74
CA GLY A 161 13.86 9.60 23.88
C GLY A 161 14.22 9.94 22.42
N VAL A 162 13.69 11.01 21.83
CA VAL A 162 13.97 11.35 20.41
C VAL A 162 15.40 11.86 20.26
N THR A 163 15.84 12.73 21.17
CA THR A 163 17.22 13.25 21.17
C THR A 163 18.24 12.12 21.39
N ALA A 164 18.00 11.23 22.35
CA ALA A 164 18.91 10.12 22.63
C ALA A 164 18.93 9.05 21.51
N ALA A 165 17.78 8.73 20.91
CA ALA A 165 17.70 7.81 19.78
C ALA A 165 18.31 8.41 18.50
N PHE A 166 18.17 9.73 18.32
CA PHE A 166 18.76 10.46 17.21
C PHE A 166 20.29 10.52 17.31
N GLU A 167 20.85 10.76 18.51
CA GLU A 167 22.31 10.71 18.70
C GLU A 167 22.86 9.31 18.39
N GLN A 168 22.19 8.24 18.80
CA GLN A 168 22.60 6.88 18.42
C GLN A 168 22.42 6.59 16.93
N TRP A 169 21.44 7.20 16.27
CA TRP A 169 21.31 7.16 14.81
C TRP A 169 22.47 7.89 14.12
N ARG A 170 22.88 9.04 14.64
CA ARG A 170 24.06 9.77 14.15
C ARG A 170 25.33 8.93 14.31
N GLU A 171 25.51 8.24 15.44
CA GLU A 171 26.62 7.29 15.63
C GLU A 171 26.58 6.19 14.54
N ILE A 172 25.42 5.60 14.26
CA ILE A 172 25.29 4.62 13.17
C ILE A 172 25.74 5.23 11.83
N CYS A 173 25.31 6.44 11.50
CA CYS A 173 25.70 7.13 10.26
C CYS A 173 27.20 7.44 10.18
N GLN A 174 27.92 7.50 11.31
CA GLN A 174 29.38 7.66 11.33
C GLN A 174 30.10 6.32 11.16
N GLU A 175 29.44 5.21 11.53
CA GLU A 175 29.99 3.87 11.49
C GLU A 175 29.77 3.14 10.17
N VAL A 176 28.80 3.58 9.36
CA VAL A 176 28.49 3.02 8.04
C VAL A 176 28.30 4.12 7.02
N ARG A 177 28.37 3.77 5.74
CA ARG A 177 27.98 4.66 4.64
C ARG A 177 26.56 4.28 4.18
N PRO A 178 25.49 4.84 4.76
CA PRO A 178 24.14 4.51 4.33
C PRO A 178 23.91 5.00 2.89
N ARG A 179 23.08 4.27 2.13
CA ARG A 179 22.58 4.76 0.84
C ARG A 179 21.27 5.47 1.07
N CYS A 180 21.22 6.76 0.77
CA CYS A 180 20.08 7.63 1.02
C CYS A 180 19.38 7.99 -0.28
N LEU A 181 18.08 8.27 -0.18
CA LEU A 181 17.23 8.63 -1.31
C LEU A 181 16.64 10.02 -1.12
N ARG A 182 16.58 10.79 -2.21
CA ARG A 182 15.81 12.04 -2.32
C ARG A 182 14.98 12.03 -3.60
N LEU A 183 13.95 12.87 -3.66
CA LEU A 183 13.25 13.10 -4.93
C LEU A 183 14.16 13.81 -5.95
N SER A 184 15.10 14.61 -5.44
CA SER A 184 16.22 15.21 -6.18
C SER A 184 17.33 15.56 -5.19
N TRP A 185 18.58 15.47 -5.61
CA TRP A 185 19.72 15.95 -4.82
C TRP A 185 19.99 17.46 -4.98
N ASP A 186 19.37 18.10 -5.98
CA ASP A 186 19.21 19.56 -6.02
C ASP A 186 18.04 19.99 -5.11
N ASP A 187 18.29 20.91 -4.17
CA ASP A 187 17.32 21.25 -3.13
C ASP A 187 16.08 21.99 -3.64
N GLN A 188 16.24 22.87 -4.64
CA GLN A 188 15.11 23.62 -5.20
C GLN A 188 14.18 22.66 -5.95
N GLU A 189 14.77 21.79 -6.78
CA GLU A 189 14.04 20.75 -7.49
C GLU A 189 13.42 19.74 -6.52
N ASN A 190 14.12 19.37 -5.44
CA ASN A 190 13.59 18.48 -4.42
C ASN A 190 12.36 19.08 -3.72
N ALA A 191 12.43 20.35 -3.32
CA ALA A 191 11.29 21.06 -2.73
C ALA A 191 10.11 21.16 -3.71
N ARG A 192 10.38 21.46 -4.99
CA ARG A 192 9.37 21.49 -6.05
C ARG A 192 8.72 20.12 -6.27
N ARG A 193 9.52 19.05 -6.34
CA ARG A 193 9.04 17.66 -6.46
C ARG A 193 8.25 17.22 -5.24
N ALA A 194 8.70 17.52 -4.02
CA ALA A 194 7.97 17.21 -2.79
C ALA A 194 6.59 17.89 -2.77
N ARG A 195 6.51 19.18 -3.12
CA ARG A 195 5.24 19.88 -3.23
C ARG A 195 4.33 19.26 -4.30
N ARG A 196 4.86 18.98 -5.49
CA ARG A 196 4.09 18.45 -6.63
C ARG A 196 3.63 17.00 -6.43
N LEU A 197 4.49 16.14 -5.89
CA LEU A 197 4.29 14.69 -5.84
C LEU A 197 3.77 14.20 -4.49
N LEU A 198 3.97 14.96 -3.40
CA LEU A 198 3.54 14.56 -2.06
C LEU A 198 2.43 15.45 -1.51
N VAL A 199 2.59 16.77 -1.56
CA VAL A 199 1.64 17.71 -0.95
C VAL A 199 0.40 17.89 -1.83
N HIS A 200 0.59 18.21 -3.11
CA HIS A 200 -0.52 18.46 -4.04
C HIS A 200 -1.47 17.27 -4.20
N PRO A 201 -1.01 16.00 -4.30
CA PRO A 201 -1.91 14.87 -4.45
C PRO A 201 -2.72 14.57 -3.18
N PHE A 202 -2.18 14.86 -1.99
CA PHE A 202 -2.94 14.83 -0.74
C PHE A 202 -4.00 15.93 -0.70
N ALA A 203 -3.59 17.17 -0.98
CA ALA A 203 -4.48 18.32 -0.99
C ALA A 203 -5.62 18.15 -2.02
N SER A 204 -5.32 17.60 -3.19
CA SER A 204 -6.32 17.31 -4.23
C SER A 204 -7.35 16.32 -3.73
N PHE A 205 -6.92 15.20 -3.16
CA PHE A 205 -7.81 14.20 -2.55
C PHE A 205 -8.73 14.82 -1.50
N ALA A 206 -8.19 15.59 -0.56
CA ALA A 206 -8.99 16.19 0.51
C ALA A 206 -9.98 17.25 0.00
N LYS A 207 -9.63 17.98 -1.08
CA LYS A 207 -10.51 18.98 -1.72
C LYS A 207 -11.61 18.37 -2.58
N SER A 208 -11.45 17.13 -3.02
CA SER A 208 -12.40 16.40 -3.86
C SER A 208 -12.94 15.15 -3.18
N ILE A 209 -12.90 15.10 -1.85
CA ILE A 209 -13.21 13.91 -1.07
C ILE A 209 -14.68 13.49 -1.25
N THR A 210 -15.60 14.40 -1.58
CA THR A 210 -17.02 14.09 -1.85
C THR A 210 -17.27 13.49 -3.23
N GLN A 211 -16.28 13.52 -4.13
CA GLN A 211 -16.40 12.96 -5.48
C GLN A 211 -16.30 11.43 -5.53
N HIS A 212 -15.90 10.81 -4.42
CA HIS A 212 -15.67 9.36 -4.33
C HIS A 212 -16.99 8.63 -4.05
N ASP A 213 -17.03 7.33 -4.36
CA ASP A 213 -18.19 6.48 -4.12
C ASP A 213 -18.39 6.28 -2.61
N LEU A 214 -19.44 6.91 -2.10
CA LEU A 214 -19.80 6.88 -0.69
C LEU A 214 -20.20 5.48 -0.22
N ASP A 215 -20.86 4.68 -1.07
CA ASP A 215 -21.28 3.31 -0.71
C ASP A 215 -20.08 2.41 -0.46
N LEU A 216 -19.07 2.51 -1.33
CA LEU A 216 -17.81 1.81 -1.15
C LEU A 216 -17.10 2.20 0.15
N TRP A 217 -17.08 3.48 0.48
CA TRP A 217 -16.48 3.92 1.75
C TRP A 217 -17.24 3.46 2.98
N LEU A 218 -18.57 3.46 2.95
CA LEU A 218 -19.35 2.91 4.06
C LEU A 218 -18.99 1.43 4.29
N GLN A 219 -18.89 0.65 3.21
CA GLN A 219 -18.47 -0.74 3.28
C GLN A 219 -17.04 -0.90 3.83
N ASP A 220 -16.06 -0.22 3.26
CA ASP A 220 -14.65 -0.33 3.64
C ASP A 220 -14.41 0.10 5.09
N LEU A 221 -15.08 1.17 5.52
CA LEU A 221 -15.00 1.72 6.88
C LEU A 221 -15.84 0.92 7.89
N GLY A 222 -16.73 0.04 7.44
CA GLY A 222 -17.63 -0.74 8.30
C GLY A 222 -18.76 0.10 8.91
N LEU A 223 -19.19 1.14 8.21
CA LEU A 223 -20.28 2.03 8.64
C LEU A 223 -21.65 1.47 8.19
N PRO A 224 -22.70 1.61 9.02
CA PRO A 224 -24.05 1.21 8.62
C PRO A 224 -24.63 2.16 7.55
N GLU A 225 -25.62 1.70 6.79
CA GLU A 225 -26.29 2.52 5.76
C GLU A 225 -26.89 3.82 6.34
N SER A 226 -27.35 3.79 7.59
CA SER A 226 -27.86 4.98 8.30
C SER A 226 -26.82 6.09 8.48
N ALA A 227 -25.52 5.78 8.38
CA ALA A 227 -24.43 6.75 8.45
C ALA A 227 -24.21 7.50 7.14
N ARG A 228 -24.85 7.11 6.02
CA ARG A 228 -24.62 7.66 4.68
C ARG A 228 -24.67 9.19 4.63
N GLU A 229 -25.82 9.77 4.96
CA GLU A 229 -26.01 11.22 4.85
C GLU A 229 -25.20 12.03 5.89
N PRO A 230 -25.15 11.62 7.19
CA PRO A 230 -24.26 12.26 8.14
C PRO A 230 -22.78 12.23 7.73
N PHE A 231 -22.30 11.12 7.17
CA PHE A 231 -20.93 11.01 6.70
C PHE A 231 -20.69 11.87 5.46
N ARG A 232 -21.63 11.90 4.50
CA ARG A 232 -21.59 12.83 3.35
C ARG A 232 -21.45 14.28 3.80
N GLN A 233 -22.26 14.72 4.77
CA GLN A 233 -22.19 16.08 5.30
C GLN A 233 -20.82 16.37 5.92
N ARG A 234 -20.27 15.41 6.67
CA ARG A 234 -18.92 15.52 7.24
C ARG A 234 -17.84 15.66 6.16
N LEU A 235 -17.95 14.93 5.05
CA LEU A 235 -17.03 15.04 3.90
C LEU A 235 -17.12 16.43 3.23
N VAL A 236 -18.31 17.00 3.11
CA VAL A 236 -18.50 18.39 2.61
C VAL A 236 -17.82 19.41 3.53
N GLU A 237 -17.90 19.22 4.85
CA GLU A 237 -17.18 20.07 5.81
C GLU A 237 -15.66 20.02 5.61
N VAL A 238 -15.11 18.82 5.34
CA VAL A 238 -13.68 18.64 5.02
C VAL A 238 -13.28 19.41 3.77
N GLU A 239 -14.04 19.30 2.68
CA GLU A 239 -13.74 20.06 1.44
C GLU A 239 -13.79 21.57 1.68
N ARG A 240 -14.84 22.05 2.37
CA ARG A 240 -14.97 23.48 2.69
C ARG A 240 -13.78 23.99 3.49
N PHE A 241 -13.36 23.26 4.52
CA PHE A 241 -12.17 23.60 5.30
C PHE A 241 -10.90 23.64 4.43
N CYS A 242 -10.75 22.70 3.49
CA CYS A 242 -9.63 22.71 2.55
C CYS A 242 -9.63 23.93 1.61
N LEU A 243 -10.82 24.36 1.17
CA LEU A 243 -11.00 25.58 0.36
C LEU A 243 -10.64 26.82 1.18
N ASP A 244 -11.12 26.91 2.42
CA ASP A 244 -10.83 28.04 3.33
C ASP A 244 -9.32 28.16 3.62
N LEU A 245 -8.63 27.04 3.88
CA LEU A 245 -7.16 27.02 4.02
C LEU A 245 -6.46 27.56 2.77
N THR A 246 -6.91 27.12 1.59
CA THR A 246 -6.32 27.54 0.31
C THR A 246 -6.56 29.02 0.05
N ALA A 247 -7.76 29.52 0.32
CA ALA A 247 -8.11 30.94 0.21
C ALA A 247 -7.27 31.82 1.15
N ALA A 248 -6.88 31.28 2.31
CA ALA A 248 -5.96 31.93 3.25
C ALA A 248 -4.47 31.76 2.89
N GLY A 249 -4.14 31.20 1.72
CA GLY A 249 -2.76 30.97 1.27
C GLY A 249 -2.02 29.88 2.04
N LYS A 250 -2.73 29.01 2.77
CA LYS A 250 -2.16 27.90 3.54
C LYS A 250 -2.22 26.60 2.73
N GLU A 251 -1.22 25.74 2.93
CA GLU A 251 -1.21 24.39 2.35
C GLU A 251 -2.18 23.46 3.12
N VAL A 252 -2.90 22.61 2.39
CA VAL A 252 -3.73 21.56 2.99
C VAL A 252 -2.83 20.39 3.36
N THR A 253 -2.62 20.19 4.65
CA THR A 253 -1.76 19.13 5.20
C THR A 253 -2.55 18.17 6.09
N ARG A 254 -2.03 16.95 6.27
CA ARG A 254 -2.62 15.98 7.21
C ARG A 254 -2.73 16.55 8.63
N ASP A 255 -1.71 17.29 9.07
CA ASP A 255 -1.70 17.92 10.40
C ASP A 255 -2.83 18.94 10.56
N ALA A 256 -3.08 19.78 9.54
CA ALA A 256 -4.20 20.73 9.55
C ALA A 256 -5.56 20.02 9.61
N LEU A 257 -5.75 18.96 8.81
CA LEU A 257 -6.98 18.17 8.84
C LEU A 257 -7.17 17.44 10.18
N TYR A 258 -6.08 16.99 10.80
CA TYR A 258 -6.16 16.33 12.10
C TYR A 258 -6.58 17.30 13.20
N LYS A 259 -5.99 18.48 13.24
CA LYS A 259 -6.36 19.54 14.20
C LYS A 259 -7.84 19.87 14.10
N GLU A 260 -8.37 19.96 12.88
CA GLU A 260 -9.77 20.28 12.66
C GLU A 260 -10.70 19.09 12.96
N PHE A 261 -10.40 17.89 12.44
CA PHE A 261 -11.38 16.80 12.39
C PHE A 261 -11.09 15.60 13.30
N VAL A 262 -9.88 15.45 13.85
CA VAL A 262 -9.43 14.19 14.48
C VAL A 262 -9.04 14.36 15.95
N VAL A 263 -8.15 15.30 16.23
CA VAL A 263 -7.51 15.43 17.55
C VAL A 263 -8.12 16.58 18.37
N THR A 264 -7.86 16.56 19.67
CA THR A 264 -8.02 17.71 20.56
C THR A 264 -6.66 18.33 20.87
N GLY A 265 -6.59 19.66 20.84
CA GLY A 265 -5.37 20.41 21.11
C GLY A 265 -4.46 20.64 19.89
N PRO A 266 -3.37 21.40 20.07
CA PRO A 266 -2.55 21.89 18.96
C PRO A 266 -1.48 20.89 18.46
N ASN A 267 -1.18 19.84 19.22
CA ASN A 267 -0.10 18.90 18.90
C ASN A 267 -0.67 17.54 18.49
N THR A 268 -0.64 17.25 17.19
CA THR A 268 -1.14 15.98 16.64
C THR A 268 -0.29 14.78 17.04
N ALA A 269 0.99 14.98 17.40
CA ALA A 269 1.91 13.91 17.83
C ALA A 269 1.53 13.30 19.19
N GLU A 270 0.77 14.02 20.02
CA GLU A 270 0.28 13.50 21.31
C GLU A 270 -0.82 12.44 21.16
N ARG A 271 -1.43 12.33 19.97
CA ARG A 271 -2.51 11.37 19.68
C ARG A 271 -3.67 11.45 20.69
N ARG A 272 -4.05 12.69 21.04
CA ARG A 272 -5.21 12.98 21.88
C ARG A 272 -6.41 13.13 20.97
N TYR A 273 -7.30 12.15 20.98
CA TYR A 273 -8.43 12.05 20.04
C TYR A 273 -9.67 12.75 20.60
N ASP A 274 -10.39 13.51 19.77
CA ASP A 274 -11.66 14.12 20.18
C ASP A 274 -12.84 13.25 19.78
N ARG A 275 -13.34 12.45 20.72
CA ARG A 275 -14.51 11.58 20.53
C ARG A 275 -15.81 12.33 20.16
N ARG A 276 -15.87 13.65 20.34
CA ARG A 276 -17.05 14.46 20.02
C ARG A 276 -17.08 14.85 18.54
N LYS A 277 -15.97 14.69 17.81
CA LYS A 277 -15.91 14.98 16.38
C LYS A 277 -16.50 13.78 15.61
N PRO A 278 -17.62 13.96 14.90
CA PRO A 278 -18.25 12.87 14.15
C PRO A 278 -17.30 12.33 13.07
N PHE A 279 -17.26 11.00 12.94
CA PHE A 279 -16.46 10.27 11.96
C PHE A 279 -14.94 10.51 12.01
N ALA A 280 -14.42 10.94 13.16
CA ALA A 280 -13.01 11.28 13.31
C ALA A 280 -12.06 10.09 13.07
N ALA A 281 -12.44 8.88 13.47
CA ALA A 281 -11.65 7.67 13.27
C ALA A 281 -11.63 7.24 11.79
N GLU A 282 -12.73 7.43 11.07
CA GLU A 282 -12.90 7.11 9.66
C GLU A 282 -12.13 8.09 8.79
N LEU A 283 -12.29 9.39 9.04
CA LEU A 283 -11.51 10.43 8.38
C LEU A 283 -10.01 10.24 8.61
N LYS A 284 -9.61 9.90 9.84
CA LYS A 284 -8.22 9.57 10.18
C LYS A 284 -7.66 8.47 9.26
N GLN A 285 -8.41 7.38 9.06
CA GLN A 285 -7.99 6.27 8.21
C GLN A 285 -7.82 6.68 6.75
N LEU A 286 -8.78 7.44 6.19
CA LEU A 286 -8.71 7.93 4.81
C LEU A 286 -7.51 8.88 4.61
N PHE A 287 -7.32 9.82 5.53
CA PHE A 287 -6.19 10.75 5.49
C PHE A 287 -4.84 10.02 5.63
N ASP A 288 -4.73 9.04 6.54
CA ASP A 288 -3.51 8.27 6.70
C ASP A 288 -3.20 7.43 5.45
N LEU A 289 -4.20 6.77 4.89
CA LEU A 289 -4.02 5.97 3.68
C LEU A 289 -3.53 6.85 2.53
N ARG A 290 -4.16 8.01 2.29
CA ARG A 290 -3.76 8.91 1.21
C ARG A 290 -2.37 9.48 1.43
N TYR A 291 -2.08 9.92 2.65
CA TYR A 291 -0.77 10.47 2.99
C TYR A 291 0.35 9.46 2.74
N ASN A 292 0.15 8.21 3.15
CA ASN A 292 1.16 7.17 3.01
C ASN A 292 1.29 6.60 1.59
N ALA A 293 0.28 6.75 0.73
CA ALA A 293 0.35 6.34 -0.68
C ALA A 293 1.20 7.26 -1.55
N ASN A 294 1.31 8.55 -1.20
CA ASN A 294 1.95 9.54 -2.06
C ASN A 294 3.46 9.32 -2.27
N LEU A 295 4.19 8.91 -1.23
CA LEU A 295 5.64 8.65 -1.37
C LEU A 295 5.93 7.45 -2.28
N PRO A 296 5.29 6.27 -2.09
CA PRO A 296 5.36 5.18 -3.06
C PRO A 296 5.13 5.64 -4.50
N ASP A 297 4.06 6.40 -4.73
CA ASP A 297 3.69 6.88 -6.07
C ASP A 297 4.75 7.82 -6.66
N ALA A 298 5.32 8.69 -5.83
CA ALA A 298 6.38 9.61 -6.25
C ALA A 298 7.68 8.87 -6.63
N LEU A 299 7.93 7.71 -6.03
CA LEU A 299 9.13 6.90 -6.24
C LEU A 299 8.93 5.81 -7.30
N GLY A 300 7.71 5.61 -7.80
CA GLY A 300 7.38 4.42 -8.59
C GLY A 300 7.57 3.11 -7.81
N SER A 301 7.50 3.19 -6.48
CA SER A 301 7.68 2.06 -5.57
C SER A 301 6.32 1.55 -5.07
N TYR A 302 6.34 0.49 -4.26
CA TYR A 302 5.11 -0.11 -3.77
C TYR A 302 4.74 0.35 -2.36
N LEU A 303 3.44 0.52 -2.11
CA LEU A 303 2.90 0.74 -0.77
C LEU A 303 2.59 -0.61 -0.13
N LEU A 304 3.21 -0.92 1.01
CA LEU A 304 2.73 -2.03 1.84
C LEU A 304 1.80 -1.49 2.92
N THR A 305 0.49 -1.63 2.67
CA THR A 305 -0.55 -1.30 3.66
C THR A 305 -0.51 -2.32 4.80
N PRO A 306 -0.49 -1.88 6.07
CA PRO A 306 -0.50 -2.79 7.21
C PRO A 306 -1.75 -3.68 7.21
N ALA A 307 -1.67 -4.89 7.79
CA ALA A 307 -2.76 -5.87 7.70
C ALA A 307 -4.07 -5.38 8.34
N ASP A 308 -3.98 -4.53 9.37
CA ASP A 308 -5.13 -3.96 10.07
C ASP A 308 -5.31 -2.48 9.70
N SER A 309 -5.35 -2.18 8.42
CA SER A 309 -5.55 -0.83 7.86
C SER A 309 -6.51 -0.87 6.68
N LEU A 310 -7.04 0.29 6.29
CA LEU A 310 -7.76 0.37 5.03
C LEU A 310 -6.82 -0.04 3.89
N PRO A 311 -7.28 -0.91 2.98
CA PRO A 311 -6.50 -1.27 1.79
C PRO A 311 -6.39 -0.06 0.86
N ARG A 312 -5.32 0.00 0.06
CA ARG A 312 -5.08 1.09 -0.90
C ARG A 312 -6.29 1.36 -1.80
N ILE A 313 -7.05 0.33 -2.14
CA ILE A 313 -8.22 0.46 -2.99
C ILE A 313 -9.28 1.43 -2.45
N SER A 314 -9.33 1.61 -1.13
CA SER A 314 -10.25 2.54 -0.49
C SER A 314 -9.94 4.00 -0.87
N LEU A 315 -8.78 4.30 -1.47
CA LEU A 315 -8.53 5.62 -2.06
C LEU A 315 -9.31 5.88 -3.34
N GLN A 316 -9.88 4.85 -3.96
CA GLN A 316 -10.70 4.96 -5.17
C GLN A 316 -10.04 5.82 -6.25
N GLU A 317 -8.74 5.61 -6.50
CA GLU A 317 -7.87 6.49 -7.29
C GLU A 317 -8.22 6.56 -8.80
N LEU A 318 -9.43 6.10 -9.18
CA LEU A 318 -9.99 6.14 -10.54
C LEU A 318 -11.45 6.64 -10.60
N THR A 319 -12.01 7.22 -9.53
CA THR A 319 -13.43 7.59 -9.49
C THR A 319 -13.64 9.10 -9.63
N ALA A 320 -13.40 9.63 -10.83
CA ALA A 320 -14.15 10.81 -11.27
C ALA A 320 -15.34 10.31 -12.13
N PRO A 321 -16.59 10.76 -11.88
CA PRO A 321 -17.76 10.34 -12.66
C PRO A 321 -17.80 10.85 -14.11
N GLN A 322 -16.67 11.34 -14.65
CA GLN A 322 -16.55 11.72 -16.05
C GLN A 322 -15.79 10.64 -16.81
N ARG A 323 -16.54 9.85 -17.61
CA ARG A 323 -16.07 8.83 -18.56
C ARG A 323 -15.29 7.69 -17.90
N LEU A 324 -16.01 6.69 -17.37
CA LEU A 324 -15.42 5.35 -17.21
C LEU A 324 -14.86 4.93 -18.58
N PRO A 325 -13.54 4.73 -18.73
CA PRO A 325 -12.96 4.32 -20.00
C PRO A 325 -13.53 2.95 -20.39
N SER A 326 -13.88 2.77 -21.66
CA SER A 326 -14.16 1.43 -22.19
C SER A 326 -12.86 0.66 -22.18
N ILE A 327 -12.80 -0.38 -21.36
CA ILE A 327 -11.61 -1.21 -21.21
C ILE A 327 -11.72 -2.42 -22.15
N THR A 328 -10.61 -2.75 -22.81
CA THR A 328 -10.45 -3.99 -23.56
C THR A 328 -9.89 -5.09 -22.66
N GLY A 329 -10.01 -6.36 -23.05
CA GLY A 329 -9.44 -7.48 -22.28
C GLY A 329 -7.93 -7.34 -22.01
N GLU A 330 -7.18 -6.66 -22.89
CA GLU A 330 -5.73 -6.42 -22.77
C GLU A 330 -5.38 -5.38 -21.70
N GLU A 331 -6.19 -4.33 -21.55
CA GLU A 331 -6.00 -3.30 -20.53
C GLU A 331 -6.31 -3.83 -19.13
N ILE A 332 -7.26 -4.77 -19.00
CA ILE A 332 -7.50 -5.52 -17.75
C ILE A 332 -6.22 -6.21 -17.28
N VAL A 333 -5.40 -6.73 -18.20
CA VAL A 333 -4.10 -7.35 -17.90
C VAL A 333 -3.05 -6.32 -17.45
N GLN A 334 -3.10 -5.07 -17.94
CA GLN A 334 -2.25 -3.99 -17.42
C GLN A 334 -2.66 -3.49 -16.02
N HIS A 335 -3.93 -3.60 -15.66
CA HIS A 335 -4.39 -3.29 -14.32
C HIS A 335 -4.12 -4.44 -13.32
N LEU A 336 -4.16 -5.69 -13.79
CA LEU A 336 -3.69 -6.86 -13.02
C LEU A 336 -2.23 -6.72 -12.55
N LYS A 337 -1.37 -5.96 -13.26
CA LYS A 337 0.03 -5.70 -12.87
C LYS A 337 0.19 -5.02 -11.52
N ARG A 338 -0.62 -3.97 -11.28
CA ARG A 338 -0.57 -3.19 -10.02
C ARG A 338 -1.26 -3.94 -8.89
N LEU A 339 -2.28 -4.72 -9.23
CA LEU A 339 -3.06 -5.51 -8.29
C LEU A 339 -2.32 -6.76 -7.83
N ALA A 340 -1.54 -7.41 -8.70
CA ALA A 340 -0.78 -8.63 -8.39
C ALA A 340 0.18 -8.42 -7.19
N PHE A 341 0.71 -7.21 -7.03
CA PHE A 341 1.56 -6.88 -5.89
C PHE A 341 0.76 -6.69 -4.58
N ASP A 342 -0.34 -5.94 -4.61
CA ASP A 342 -1.21 -5.74 -3.44
C ASP A 342 -1.88 -7.06 -2.98
N LEU A 343 -2.28 -7.88 -3.97
CA LEU A 343 -2.82 -9.24 -3.88
C LEU A 343 -1.91 -10.18 -3.09
N VAL A 344 -0.64 -10.19 -3.47
CA VAL A 344 0.35 -11.03 -2.81
C VAL A 344 0.58 -10.47 -1.42
N GLN A 345 0.66 -9.17 -1.17
CA GLN A 345 1.16 -8.64 0.11
C GLN A 345 0.17 -8.60 1.28
N GLN A 346 -1.13 -8.46 1.02
CA GLN A 346 -2.14 -8.31 2.08
C GLN A 346 -2.67 -9.66 2.61
N GLY A 347 -2.45 -10.74 1.86
CA GLY A 347 -2.79 -12.12 2.22
C GLY A 347 -1.70 -12.89 2.94
N LEU A 348 -0.70 -12.21 3.53
CA LEU A 348 0.55 -12.83 4.03
C LEU A 348 0.91 -12.44 5.47
N ASN A 349 -0.07 -12.07 6.29
CA ASN A 349 0.19 -11.78 7.69
C ASN A 349 0.42 -13.06 8.49
N LEU A 350 1.69 -13.38 8.75
CA LEU A 350 2.03 -14.39 9.75
C LEU A 350 1.77 -13.80 11.14
N PRO A 351 0.85 -14.40 11.93
CA PRO A 351 0.68 -13.97 13.30
C PRO A 351 2.01 -14.13 14.03
N SER A 352 2.38 -13.11 14.81
CA SER A 352 3.59 -13.12 15.63
C SER A 352 4.93 -12.82 14.94
N LEU A 353 4.95 -12.20 13.76
CA LEU A 353 6.22 -11.70 13.16
C LEU A 353 7.00 -10.74 14.08
N HIS A 354 6.32 -10.02 14.99
CA HIS A 354 7.00 -9.17 15.98
C HIS A 354 7.98 -9.91 16.90
N LEU A 355 7.90 -11.24 16.93
CA LEU A 355 8.80 -12.08 17.69
C LEU A 355 10.15 -12.25 16.98
N LEU A 356 10.25 -12.02 15.68
CA LEU A 356 11.50 -12.10 14.94
C LEU A 356 12.41 -10.88 15.23
N SER A 357 13.70 -11.16 15.39
CA SER A 357 14.79 -10.20 15.44
C SER A 357 15.32 -9.90 14.04
N LEU A 358 16.17 -8.89 13.88
CA LEU A 358 16.86 -8.69 12.60
C LEU A 358 17.81 -9.83 12.24
N GLN A 359 18.33 -10.56 13.23
CA GLN A 359 19.14 -11.75 12.96
C GLN A 359 18.30 -12.80 12.21
N ASP A 360 17.05 -13.02 12.65
CA ASP A 360 16.13 -13.93 11.96
C ASP A 360 15.82 -13.43 10.54
N VAL A 361 15.61 -12.13 10.36
CA VAL A 361 15.40 -11.53 9.02
C VAL A 361 16.60 -11.78 8.11
N ALA A 362 17.83 -11.54 8.60
CA ALA A 362 19.04 -11.75 7.83
C ALA A 362 19.23 -13.23 7.45
N GLU A 363 18.85 -14.16 8.32
CA GLU A 363 18.84 -15.59 8.04
C GLU A 363 17.79 -15.96 7.00
N ILE A 364 16.55 -15.48 7.17
CA ILE A 364 15.45 -15.69 6.21
C ILE A 364 15.85 -15.22 4.81
N ARG A 365 16.44 -14.02 4.69
CA ARG A 365 16.89 -13.47 3.39
C ARG A 365 18.03 -14.25 2.73
N ARG A 366 18.73 -15.11 3.47
CA ARG A 366 19.76 -16.02 2.94
C ARG A 366 19.21 -17.39 2.55
N MET A 367 17.95 -17.70 2.87
CA MET A 367 17.32 -18.96 2.51
C MET A 367 17.08 -19.04 1.00
N ASP A 368 17.25 -20.22 0.44
CA ASP A 368 16.92 -20.50 -0.97
C ASP A 368 15.44 -20.22 -1.25
N GLU A 369 14.54 -20.51 -0.30
CA GLU A 369 13.11 -20.23 -0.42
C GLU A 369 12.82 -18.74 -0.57
N TRP A 370 13.57 -17.88 0.13
CA TRP A 370 13.41 -16.43 0.02
C TRP A 370 13.90 -15.93 -1.34
N GLN A 371 15.06 -16.39 -1.79
CA GLN A 371 15.61 -16.04 -3.09
C GLN A 371 14.68 -16.48 -4.22
N HIS A 372 14.13 -17.70 -4.11
CA HIS A 372 13.16 -18.21 -5.07
C HIS A 372 11.87 -17.40 -5.07
N TYR A 373 11.33 -17.05 -3.89
CA TYR A 373 10.14 -16.19 -3.77
C TYR A 373 10.35 -14.81 -4.42
N MET A 374 11.46 -14.13 -4.10
CA MET A 374 11.79 -12.84 -4.72
C MET A 374 11.97 -12.97 -6.24
N GLN A 375 12.59 -14.05 -6.73
CA GLN A 375 12.74 -14.28 -8.16
C GLN A 375 11.41 -14.49 -8.88
N GLN A 376 10.47 -15.24 -8.29
CA GLN A 376 9.12 -15.39 -8.85
C GLN A 376 8.38 -14.05 -8.86
N LEU A 377 8.50 -13.28 -7.78
CA LEU A 377 7.87 -11.97 -7.68
C LEU A 377 8.45 -10.99 -8.70
N ARG A 378 9.77 -10.93 -8.87
CA ARG A 378 10.43 -10.14 -9.95
C ARG A 378 9.94 -10.54 -11.33
N THR A 379 9.86 -11.84 -11.60
CA THR A 379 9.43 -12.37 -12.90
C THR A 379 7.99 -11.94 -13.19
N LEU A 380 7.11 -12.06 -12.19
CA LEU A 380 5.73 -11.62 -12.29
C LEU A 380 5.63 -10.10 -12.49
N LEU A 381 6.42 -9.29 -11.77
CA LEU A 381 6.40 -7.83 -11.90
C LEU A 381 6.98 -7.35 -13.25
N ALA A 382 7.99 -8.02 -13.78
CA ALA A 382 8.58 -7.72 -15.08
C ALA A 382 7.68 -8.15 -16.25
N GLN A 383 6.94 -9.26 -16.10
CA GLN A 383 6.03 -9.80 -17.11
C GLN A 383 4.63 -10.10 -16.57
N PRO A 384 3.87 -9.11 -16.11
CA PRO A 384 2.64 -9.40 -15.37
C PRO A 384 1.52 -10.04 -16.20
N GLN A 385 1.63 -10.06 -17.52
CA GLN A 385 0.72 -10.81 -18.38
C GLN A 385 0.74 -12.32 -18.08
N THR A 386 1.84 -12.85 -17.52
CA THR A 386 1.94 -14.25 -17.10
C THR A 386 1.19 -14.54 -15.80
N PHE A 387 0.52 -13.54 -15.21
CA PHE A 387 -0.26 -13.72 -13.98
C PHE A 387 -1.25 -14.89 -14.09
N ALA A 388 -1.99 -14.95 -15.20
CA ALA A 388 -2.94 -16.02 -15.49
C ALA A 388 -2.26 -17.32 -15.99
N ASP A 389 -1.07 -17.21 -16.58
CA ASP A 389 -0.26 -18.32 -17.11
C ASP A 389 0.58 -19.01 -16.02
N GLY A 390 0.09 -19.04 -14.78
CA GLY A 390 0.76 -19.68 -13.64
C GLY A 390 1.72 -18.78 -12.86
N GLY A 391 2.01 -17.55 -13.32
CA GLY A 391 2.89 -16.62 -12.60
C GLY A 391 2.41 -16.29 -11.18
N ALA A 392 1.10 -16.07 -10.99
CA ALA A 392 0.52 -15.86 -9.67
C ALA A 392 0.63 -17.11 -8.78
N ALA A 393 0.40 -18.30 -9.36
CA ALA A 393 0.51 -19.57 -8.66
C ALA A 393 1.96 -19.83 -8.20
N HIS A 394 2.95 -19.56 -9.04
CA HIS A 394 4.37 -19.72 -8.67
C HIS A 394 4.81 -18.78 -7.55
N VAL A 395 4.33 -17.52 -7.56
CA VAL A 395 4.58 -16.58 -6.45
C VAL A 395 3.93 -17.09 -5.16
N TYR A 396 2.69 -17.55 -5.23
CA TYR A 396 1.99 -18.11 -4.07
C TYR A 396 2.68 -19.38 -3.52
N GLU A 397 3.06 -20.33 -4.37
CA GLU A 397 3.76 -21.56 -3.98
C GLU A 397 5.14 -21.30 -3.36
N SER A 398 5.91 -20.38 -3.95
CA SER A 398 7.21 -19.96 -3.41
C SER A 398 7.05 -19.25 -2.06
N TYR A 399 6.03 -18.38 -1.92
CA TYR A 399 5.69 -17.79 -0.63
C TYR A 399 5.30 -18.85 0.41
N MET A 400 4.44 -19.81 0.08
CA MET A 400 4.01 -20.83 1.04
C MET A 400 5.19 -21.68 1.52
N ARG A 401 6.18 -21.95 0.66
CA ARG A 401 7.44 -22.60 1.05
C ARG A 401 8.26 -21.75 2.02
N LEU A 402 8.45 -20.46 1.70
CA LEU A 402 9.13 -19.51 2.57
C LEU A 402 8.45 -19.42 3.95
N THR A 403 7.13 -19.26 3.98
CA THR A 403 6.34 -19.17 5.20
C THR A 403 6.47 -20.40 6.08
N ARG A 404 6.45 -21.61 5.51
CA ARG A 404 6.69 -22.85 6.27
C ARG A 404 8.07 -22.85 6.92
N LYS A 405 9.10 -22.37 6.22
CA LYS A 405 10.46 -22.24 6.77
C LYS A 405 10.55 -21.21 7.89
N ILE A 406 9.89 -20.06 7.74
CA ILE A 406 9.81 -19.04 8.79
C ILE A 406 9.12 -19.61 10.04
N VAL A 407 7.98 -20.29 9.87
CA VAL A 407 7.26 -20.95 10.97
C VAL A 407 8.12 -21.99 11.67
N HIS A 408 8.86 -22.80 10.90
CA HIS A 408 9.79 -23.79 11.46
C HIS A 408 10.91 -23.12 12.27
N LEU A 409 11.56 -22.08 11.72
CA LEU A 409 12.59 -21.29 12.40
C LEU A 409 12.06 -20.71 13.73
N MET A 410 10.82 -20.20 13.73
CA MET A 410 10.16 -19.68 14.92
C MET A 410 9.92 -20.77 15.97
N GLN A 411 9.49 -21.97 15.56
CA GLN A 411 9.24 -23.10 16.47
C GLN A 411 10.54 -23.62 17.09
N GLU A 412 11.61 -23.78 16.31
CA GLU A 412 12.91 -24.25 16.80
C GLU A 412 13.49 -23.31 17.86
N ARG A 413 13.41 -22.00 17.62
CA ARG A 413 13.96 -20.99 18.54
C ARG A 413 13.08 -20.76 19.77
N ARG A 414 11.79 -21.09 19.70
CA ARG A 414 10.81 -20.75 20.74
C ARG A 414 9.87 -21.91 20.97
N GLN A 415 10.35 -22.87 21.76
CA GLN A 415 9.72 -24.17 22.08
C GLN A 415 8.30 -24.11 22.71
N HIS A 416 7.72 -22.91 22.92
CA HIS A 416 6.43 -22.73 23.60
C HIS A 416 5.42 -21.83 22.89
N ILE A 417 5.64 -21.45 21.63
CA ILE A 417 4.68 -20.61 20.90
C ILE A 417 3.72 -21.50 20.11
N ARG A 418 2.45 -21.49 20.50
CA ARG A 418 1.36 -22.01 19.66
C ARG A 418 1.15 -21.07 18.48
N LEU A 419 1.77 -21.38 17.35
CA LEU A 419 1.49 -20.70 16.09
C LEU A 419 0.14 -21.21 15.57
N ARG A 420 -0.79 -20.30 15.28
CA ARG A 420 -2.05 -20.64 14.62
C ARG A 420 -1.71 -21.03 13.18
N VAL A 421 -2.00 -22.27 12.78
CA VAL A 421 -1.79 -22.71 11.39
C VAL A 421 -2.76 -21.92 10.52
N TRP A 422 -2.22 -21.07 9.65
CA TRP A 422 -2.98 -20.25 8.73
C TRP A 422 -2.73 -20.73 7.31
N SER A 423 -3.81 -20.99 6.56
CA SER A 423 -3.75 -21.50 5.19
C SER A 423 -4.55 -20.58 4.27
N PRO A 424 -3.98 -19.46 3.81
CA PRO A 424 -4.71 -18.49 2.99
C PRO A 424 -5.01 -19.08 1.60
N VAL A 425 -6.17 -18.72 1.06
CA VAL A 425 -6.60 -19.01 -0.31
C VAL A 425 -6.91 -17.69 -1.00
N VAL A 426 -6.38 -17.50 -2.20
CA VAL A 426 -6.63 -16.32 -3.03
C VAL A 426 -7.78 -16.65 -3.98
N VAL A 427 -8.76 -15.77 -4.03
CA VAL A 427 -9.95 -15.89 -4.88
C VAL A 427 -10.10 -14.62 -5.69
N ILE A 428 -10.32 -14.72 -6.98
CA ILE A 428 -10.58 -13.60 -7.88
C ILE A 428 -12.00 -13.76 -8.39
N VAL A 429 -12.87 -12.79 -8.12
CA VAL A 429 -14.26 -12.78 -8.51
C VAL A 429 -14.45 -11.70 -9.57
N PHE A 430 -15.17 -11.95 -10.65
CA PHE A 430 -15.65 -10.93 -11.58
C PHE A 430 -17.17 -10.97 -11.62
N ASN A 431 -17.83 -9.92 -11.16
CA ASN A 431 -19.26 -9.71 -11.31
C ASN A 431 -19.53 -8.89 -12.58
N ILE A 432 -20.18 -9.49 -13.56
CA ILE A 432 -20.52 -8.90 -14.86
C ILE A 432 -22.04 -8.93 -14.98
N ALA A 433 -22.71 -7.80 -14.75
CA ALA A 433 -24.18 -7.70 -14.80
C ALA A 433 -24.93 -8.84 -14.05
N GLY A 434 -24.43 -9.23 -12.87
CA GLY A 434 -25.05 -10.29 -12.05
C GLY A 434 -24.55 -11.71 -12.34
N ALA A 435 -23.74 -11.92 -13.38
CA ALA A 435 -22.99 -13.16 -13.59
C ALA A 435 -21.64 -13.09 -12.86
N LEU A 436 -21.26 -14.15 -12.17
CA LEU A 436 -20.02 -14.22 -11.39
C LEU A 436 -19.06 -15.24 -12.02
N LEU A 437 -17.82 -14.82 -12.26
CA LEU A 437 -16.68 -15.71 -12.47
C LEU A 437 -15.83 -15.68 -11.21
N GLU A 438 -15.82 -16.76 -10.44
CA GLU A 438 -14.91 -16.94 -9.30
C GLU A 438 -13.74 -17.84 -9.73
N VAL A 439 -12.51 -17.43 -9.45
CA VAL A 439 -11.28 -18.17 -9.72
C VAL A 439 -10.51 -18.29 -8.41
N THR A 440 -10.44 -19.49 -7.87
CA THR A 440 -9.72 -19.81 -6.63
C THR A 440 -8.35 -20.41 -6.96
N LEU A 441 -7.30 -19.79 -6.45
CA LEU A 441 -5.93 -20.29 -6.53
C LEU A 441 -5.70 -21.32 -5.41
N THR A 442 -5.40 -22.57 -5.78
CA THR A 442 -5.13 -23.65 -4.84
C THR A 442 -3.79 -24.31 -5.11
N ASN A 443 -3.31 -25.13 -4.15
CA ASN A 443 -2.09 -25.93 -4.31
C ASN A 443 -2.16 -26.98 -5.44
N ASN A 444 -3.37 -27.26 -5.95
CA ASN A 444 -3.60 -28.29 -6.98
C ASN A 444 -3.95 -27.67 -8.35
N GLY A 445 -3.82 -26.35 -8.50
CA GLY A 445 -4.17 -25.62 -9.71
C GLY A 445 -5.27 -24.56 -9.50
N LEU A 446 -5.80 -24.06 -10.61
CA LEU A 446 -6.81 -23.01 -10.62
C LEU A 446 -8.20 -23.66 -10.68
N LEU A 447 -9.01 -23.42 -9.65
CA LEU A 447 -10.42 -23.80 -9.65
C LEU A 447 -11.24 -22.61 -10.13
N TYR A 448 -12.16 -22.80 -11.06
CA TYR A 448 -13.11 -21.75 -11.43
C TYR A 448 -14.55 -22.18 -11.16
N SER A 449 -15.41 -21.19 -10.95
CA SER A 449 -16.85 -21.34 -10.80
C SER A 449 -17.53 -20.23 -11.59
N LEU A 450 -18.48 -20.61 -12.45
CA LEU A 450 -19.31 -19.68 -13.22
C LEU A 450 -20.72 -19.72 -12.62
N ILE A 451 -21.18 -18.61 -12.05
CA ILE A 451 -22.48 -18.55 -11.38
C ILE A 451 -23.36 -17.52 -12.10
N GLY A 452 -24.53 -17.96 -12.56
CA GLY A 452 -25.50 -17.10 -13.26
C GLY A 452 -25.21 -16.89 -14.75
N GLN A 453 -26.08 -16.09 -15.40
CA GLN A 453 -25.92 -15.68 -16.80
C GLN A 453 -26.19 -14.19 -16.94
N VAL A 454 -25.48 -13.54 -17.87
CA VAL A 454 -25.80 -12.17 -18.31
C VAL A 454 -27.08 -12.24 -19.14
N ALA A 455 -28.13 -11.54 -18.73
CA ALA A 455 -29.42 -11.56 -19.43
C ALA A 455 -29.27 -11.22 -20.92
N GLY A 456 -29.85 -12.06 -21.80
CA GLY A 456 -29.75 -11.91 -23.26
C GLY A 456 -30.41 -10.64 -23.83
N THR A 457 -31.14 -9.88 -23.01
CA THR A 457 -31.73 -8.58 -23.38
C THR A 457 -30.72 -7.43 -23.40
N LEU A 458 -29.50 -7.61 -22.88
CA LEU A 458 -28.41 -6.62 -22.90
C LEU A 458 -27.60 -6.60 -24.22
N VAL A 459 -28.18 -7.08 -25.33
CA VAL A 459 -27.51 -7.10 -26.65
C VAL A 459 -27.30 -5.67 -27.14
N GLY A 460 -26.04 -5.21 -27.07
CA GLY A 460 -25.62 -3.87 -27.51
C GLY A 460 -25.36 -2.87 -26.37
N GLU A 461 -25.66 -3.22 -25.12
CA GLU A 461 -25.48 -2.31 -23.98
C GLU A 461 -24.16 -2.54 -23.22
N THR A 462 -23.70 -1.46 -22.57
CA THR A 462 -22.55 -1.48 -21.67
C THR A 462 -22.95 -2.00 -20.28
N ALA A 463 -22.35 -3.10 -19.82
CA ALA A 463 -22.55 -3.60 -18.46
C ALA A 463 -21.44 -3.12 -17.52
N SER A 464 -21.76 -2.91 -16.24
CA SER A 464 -20.74 -2.79 -15.20
C SER A 464 -20.08 -4.15 -14.94
N VAL A 465 -18.75 -4.12 -14.83
CA VAL A 465 -17.95 -5.23 -14.34
C VAL A 465 -17.31 -4.80 -13.04
N VAL A 466 -17.43 -5.63 -12.01
CA VAL A 466 -16.71 -5.49 -10.75
C VAL A 466 -15.79 -6.69 -10.58
N GLY A 467 -14.48 -6.48 -10.65
CA GLY A 467 -13.49 -7.47 -10.24
C GLY A 467 -13.23 -7.33 -8.75
N THR A 468 -13.41 -8.38 -7.97
CA THR A 468 -13.21 -8.46 -6.52
C THR A 468 -12.24 -9.56 -6.18
N LEU A 469 -11.14 -9.23 -5.53
CA LEU A 469 -10.22 -10.17 -4.92
C LEU A 469 -10.78 -10.53 -3.55
N VAL A 470 -10.75 -11.79 -3.17
CA VAL A 470 -10.98 -12.25 -1.80
C VAL A 470 -9.81 -13.12 -1.35
N ILE A 471 -9.15 -12.76 -0.26
CA ILE A 471 -8.19 -13.63 0.43
C ILE A 471 -8.88 -14.15 1.69
N ARG A 472 -8.98 -15.46 1.87
CA ARG A 472 -9.67 -16.09 3.00
C ARG A 472 -8.92 -17.30 3.53
N ASP A 473 -9.15 -17.68 4.78
CA ASP A 473 -8.68 -18.96 5.32
C ASP A 473 -9.41 -20.12 4.62
N ALA A 474 -8.65 -21.11 4.14
CA ALA A 474 -9.18 -22.34 3.54
C ALA A 474 -10.20 -23.06 4.44
N ALA A 475 -10.03 -22.98 5.77
CA ALA A 475 -10.83 -23.68 6.76
C ALA A 475 -12.19 -23.03 7.06
N GLN A 476 -12.40 -21.76 6.67
CA GLN A 476 -13.59 -20.99 7.03
C GLN A 476 -14.42 -20.63 5.78
N ARG A 477 -15.13 -21.61 5.23
CA ARG A 477 -16.05 -21.40 4.10
C ARG A 477 -17.41 -20.76 4.49
N ARG A 478 -17.73 -20.56 5.78
CA ARG A 478 -19.12 -20.26 6.22
C ARG A 478 -19.31 -19.19 7.30
N THR A 479 -18.28 -18.55 7.83
CA THR A 479 -18.44 -17.57 8.94
C THR A 479 -17.84 -16.22 8.59
N GLN A 480 -18.66 -15.18 8.72
CA GLN A 480 -18.36 -13.74 8.58
C GLN A 480 -17.35 -13.20 9.62
N GLN A 481 -16.68 -14.06 10.39
CA GLN A 481 -15.76 -13.67 11.45
C GLN A 481 -14.33 -14.14 11.16
N ASP A 482 -13.52 -13.13 10.89
CA ASP A 482 -12.06 -13.00 10.93
C ASP A 482 -11.20 -13.65 9.82
N LEU A 483 -10.41 -12.76 9.18
CA LEU A 483 -9.37 -12.97 8.16
C LEU A 483 -9.85 -13.23 6.71
N SER A 484 -11.02 -12.70 6.33
CA SER A 484 -11.37 -12.53 4.91
C SER A 484 -11.21 -11.08 4.49
N MET A 485 -10.27 -10.80 3.58
CA MET A 485 -10.11 -9.49 2.96
C MET A 485 -10.68 -9.53 1.56
N SER A 486 -11.66 -8.66 1.25
CA SER A 486 -12.24 -8.50 -0.07
C SER A 486 -11.96 -7.11 -0.63
N ILE A 487 -11.49 -7.02 -1.87
CA ILE A 487 -11.06 -5.78 -2.53
C ILE A 487 -11.61 -5.76 -3.94
N ASP A 488 -12.51 -4.82 -4.25
CA ASP A 488 -13.05 -4.58 -5.60
C ASP A 488 -11.99 -3.99 -6.53
N PHE A 489 -10.99 -4.79 -6.91
CA PHE A 489 -9.84 -4.38 -7.71
C PHE A 489 -10.15 -3.77 -9.08
N MET A 490 -11.36 -3.94 -9.58
CA MET A 490 -11.76 -3.40 -10.88
C MET A 490 -13.22 -2.98 -10.87
N ARG A 491 -13.53 -1.79 -11.39
CA ARG A 491 -14.87 -1.39 -11.78
C ARG A 491 -14.83 -0.76 -13.17
N CYS A 492 -15.38 -1.44 -14.18
CA CYS A 492 -15.32 -0.97 -15.57
C CYS A 492 -16.63 -1.20 -16.33
N ARG A 493 -16.70 -0.72 -17.57
CA ARG A 493 -17.82 -1.00 -18.48
C ARG A 493 -17.39 -1.95 -19.58
N LEU A 494 -18.09 -3.07 -19.70
CA LEU A 494 -17.94 -4.04 -20.78
C LEU A 494 -18.92 -3.71 -21.90
N ARG A 495 -18.42 -3.34 -23.08
CA ARG A 495 -19.26 -3.15 -24.28
C ARG A 495 -19.66 -4.51 -24.84
N SER A 496 -20.91 -4.66 -25.28
CA SER A 496 -21.42 -5.94 -25.79
C SER A 496 -21.24 -7.07 -24.76
N ALA A 497 -21.65 -6.80 -23.51
CA ALA A 497 -21.35 -7.63 -22.35
C ALA A 497 -21.74 -9.10 -22.52
N TYR A 498 -22.83 -9.38 -23.23
CA TYR A 498 -23.25 -10.73 -23.56
C TYR A 498 -22.25 -11.50 -24.44
N GLN A 499 -21.73 -10.87 -25.50
CA GLN A 499 -20.75 -11.48 -26.39
C GLN A 499 -19.41 -11.68 -25.68
N GLN A 500 -18.96 -10.66 -24.93
CA GLN A 500 -17.73 -10.74 -24.16
C GLN A 500 -17.83 -11.75 -23.01
N TRP A 501 -18.98 -11.91 -22.35
CA TRP A 501 -19.18 -12.94 -21.34
C TRP A 501 -19.10 -14.35 -21.92
N ARG A 502 -19.72 -14.61 -23.06
CA ARG A 502 -19.60 -15.90 -23.76
C ARG A 502 -18.17 -16.18 -24.20
N GLU A 503 -17.45 -15.15 -24.63
CA GLU A 503 -16.04 -15.23 -24.93
C GLU A 503 -15.21 -15.55 -23.68
N ILE A 504 -15.46 -14.90 -22.54
CA ILE A 504 -14.83 -15.21 -21.25
C ILE A 504 -15.11 -16.66 -20.85
N GLN A 505 -16.37 -17.12 -20.92
CA GLN A 505 -16.73 -18.50 -20.59
C GLN A 505 -16.00 -19.51 -21.48
N ARG A 506 -15.94 -19.25 -22.79
CA ARG A 506 -15.22 -20.09 -23.76
C ARG A 506 -13.72 -20.09 -23.46
N MET A 507 -13.13 -18.92 -23.24
CA MET A 507 -11.71 -18.77 -22.94
C MET A 507 -11.35 -19.53 -21.66
N VAL A 508 -12.04 -19.26 -20.55
CA VAL A 508 -11.79 -19.89 -19.24
C VAL A 508 -11.93 -21.42 -19.30
N ARG A 509 -12.94 -21.96 -20.00
CA ARG A 509 -13.11 -23.41 -20.19
C ARG A 509 -12.01 -24.05 -21.04
N SER A 510 -11.38 -23.27 -21.91
CA SER A 510 -10.28 -23.73 -22.78
C SER A 510 -8.90 -23.53 -22.18
N LEU A 511 -8.77 -22.86 -21.03
CA LEU A 511 -7.49 -22.59 -20.40
C LEU A 511 -6.88 -23.88 -19.82
N PRO A 512 -5.64 -24.25 -20.19
CA PRO A 512 -4.95 -25.40 -19.62
C PRO A 512 -4.78 -25.23 -18.10
N GLY A 513 -5.13 -26.25 -17.30
CA GLY A 513 -4.94 -26.23 -15.85
C GLY A 513 -6.07 -25.57 -15.03
N PHE A 514 -7.14 -25.10 -15.69
CA PHE A 514 -8.37 -24.65 -15.04
C PHE A 514 -9.34 -25.82 -14.87
N GLN A 515 -9.78 -26.07 -13.64
CA GLN A 515 -10.78 -27.10 -13.33
C GLN A 515 -12.07 -26.46 -12.83
N GLU A 516 -13.21 -26.90 -13.35
CA GLU A 516 -14.52 -26.43 -12.88
C GLU A 516 -14.82 -27.01 -11.50
N SER A 517 -15.26 -26.17 -10.57
CA SER A 517 -15.64 -26.59 -9.22
C SER A 517 -16.95 -27.39 -9.24
N GLU A 518 -17.00 -28.54 -8.56
CA GLU A 518 -18.19 -29.43 -8.46
C GLU A 518 -19.45 -28.73 -7.93
N ALA A 519 -19.30 -27.59 -7.23
CA ALA A 519 -20.42 -26.79 -6.72
C ALA A 519 -21.18 -26.02 -7.82
N SER A 520 -20.60 -25.83 -9.02
CA SER A 520 -21.28 -25.20 -10.17
C SER A 520 -22.27 -26.14 -10.86
N SER A 521 -21.94 -27.44 -10.97
CA SER A 521 -22.80 -28.44 -11.62
C SER A 521 -24.14 -28.65 -10.91
N ALA A 522 -24.15 -28.66 -9.57
CA ALA A 522 -25.38 -28.88 -8.79
C ALA A 522 -26.38 -27.72 -8.84
N ARG A 523 -25.94 -26.49 -9.16
CA ARG A 523 -26.81 -25.29 -9.19
C ARG A 523 -27.39 -24.98 -10.57
N LEU A 524 -26.77 -25.48 -11.65
CA LEU A 524 -27.32 -25.36 -12.99
C LEU A 524 -28.57 -26.25 -13.16
N ASP A 525 -28.56 -27.45 -12.57
CA ASP A 525 -29.71 -28.36 -12.60
C ASP A 525 -30.92 -27.82 -11.81
N GLU A 526 -30.71 -27.10 -10.71
CA GLU A 526 -31.80 -26.45 -9.95
C GLU A 526 -32.40 -25.24 -10.69
N ALA A 527 -31.62 -24.49 -11.47
CA ALA A 527 -32.12 -23.34 -12.22
C ALA A 527 -32.99 -23.74 -13.42
N ASP A 528 -32.65 -24.83 -14.13
CA ASP A 528 -33.47 -25.35 -15.22
C ASP A 528 -34.75 -26.04 -14.71
N SER A 529 -34.71 -26.64 -13.51
CA SER A 529 -35.91 -27.23 -12.89
C SER A 529 -36.98 -26.20 -12.49
N ASN A 530 -36.57 -24.97 -12.15
CA ASN A 530 -37.48 -23.88 -11.77
C ASN A 530 -38.16 -23.16 -12.95
N LEU A 531 -37.79 -23.47 -14.19
CA LEU A 531 -38.41 -22.90 -15.40
C LEU A 531 -39.46 -23.82 -16.05
N SER A 532 -39.70 -25.02 -15.51
CA SER A 532 -40.66 -25.99 -16.06
C SER A 532 -41.95 -26.19 -15.25
N GLY A 533 -42.17 -25.41 -14.19
CA GLY A 533 -43.30 -25.57 -13.27
C GLY A 533 -44.36 -24.48 -13.35
N SER A 534 -45.10 -24.37 -14.45
CA SER A 534 -46.40 -23.68 -14.44
C SER A 534 -47.36 -24.30 -15.45
N GLU A 535 -48.26 -25.16 -14.99
CA GLU A 535 -49.69 -25.18 -15.36
C GLU A 535 -50.45 -26.29 -14.63
N SER A 536 -51.71 -25.98 -14.28
CA SER A 536 -52.73 -26.83 -13.63
C SER A 536 -52.52 -27.07 -12.11
N ASP A 537 -53.49 -26.87 -11.20
CA ASP A 537 -54.92 -26.68 -11.31
C ASP A 537 -55.46 -25.76 -10.22
N ALA A 538 -56.34 -24.85 -10.63
CA ALA A 538 -57.33 -24.24 -9.77
C ALA A 538 -58.59 -25.12 -9.81
N ARG A 539 -59.13 -25.51 -8.64
CA ARG A 539 -60.57 -25.47 -8.28
C ARG A 539 -60.88 -26.12 -6.90
N PRO A 540 -62.07 -25.89 -6.33
CA PRO A 540 -62.22 -25.38 -4.97
C PRO A 540 -62.87 -26.38 -4.00
N GLY A 541 -62.82 -26.04 -2.71
CA GLY A 541 -63.62 -26.61 -1.63
C GLY A 541 -63.47 -25.74 -0.39
#